data_AF-A0A9W7TEX7-F1
#
_entry.id   AF-A0A9W7TEX7-F1
#
_cell.length_a   1.000
_cell.length_b   1.000
_cell.length_c   1.000
_cell.angle_alpha   90.00
_cell.angle_beta   90.00
_cell.angle_gamma   90.00
#
_symmetry.space_group_name_H-M   'P 1'
#
loop_
_entity.id
_entity.type
_entity.pdbx_description
1 polymer ?
#
loop_
_entity_poly.entity_id
_entity_poly.type
_entity_poly.pdbx_seq_one_letter_code
_entity_poly.pdbx_strand_id
1 'polypeptide(L)'
;MAFQGSEEVEEQLEEPEETLRVSPAEEMPIDGPPAAEEPEPLLLPWDRFSAWVHCICVVGFDLELGQAVEVIYPHHSKLSEKEKTSICYLSFPDSNSGCLGDTQFCFRFRQAVGRKSSLGCFLDHFDRDAPVCLKRDQGYYYGHVYFRQVRDKTLKRGYFQKSLVLISKLPYVTFFHSLLKLIAPEYFEKQEPCLEAACNDIDRWPTPSPGKILTLPIMGVVMKLRIPTCYDKPGTSQLVQSAPGDSLVSIVLPTVHEVDLFRCFYPVFFHIQMLWELVLLGEALVVMAPSPAESSETVLALVSCISPLRYCSDFRPYFTIHDSEFKEYTTRTQAPPSVILGVTNPFFAKTLQHWPHIIRIGDMKQTG
;
A
#
# COMPACT_ATOMS: atom_id res chain seq x y z
N MET A 1 -53.92 -4.33 -67.87
CA MET A 1 -55.23 -4.38 -67.18
C MET A 1 -55.03 -3.61 -65.88
N ALA A 2 -55.09 -2.28 -65.78
CA ALA A 2 -56.09 -1.31 -66.24
C ALA A 2 -57.50 -1.61 -65.73
N PHE A 3 -57.93 -0.86 -64.71
CA PHE A 3 -59.21 -0.13 -64.53
C PHE A 3 -58.99 0.78 -63.29
N GLN A 4 -58.79 2.10 -63.42
CA GLN A 4 -59.79 3.20 -63.54
C GLN A 4 -60.74 3.26 -62.32
N GLY A 5 -61.08 4.40 -61.71
CA GLY A 5 -60.93 5.84 -62.01
C GLY A 5 -61.78 6.61 -60.97
N SER A 6 -61.37 7.82 -60.59
CA SER A 6 -62.15 9.09 -60.75
C SER A 6 -63.32 9.27 -59.75
N GLU A 7 -63.59 10.41 -59.11
CA GLU A 7 -63.50 11.83 -59.48
C GLU A 7 -63.81 12.67 -58.20
N GLU A 8 -63.28 13.90 -58.05
CA GLU A 8 -64.02 15.19 -58.07
C GLU A 8 -63.89 15.88 -56.67
N VAL A 9 -63.73 17.18 -56.42
CA VAL A 9 -63.97 18.45 -57.15
C VAL A 9 -63.00 19.54 -56.64
N GLU A 10 -62.73 20.48 -57.53
CA GLU A 10 -62.00 21.75 -57.49
C GLU A 10 -62.62 22.89 -56.65
N GLU A 11 -61.74 23.66 -56.00
CA GLU A 11 -61.62 25.15 -56.05
C GLU A 11 -62.42 26.12 -55.14
N GLN A 12 -61.66 27.16 -54.75
CA GLN A 12 -61.99 28.54 -54.32
C GLN A 12 -62.10 28.85 -52.81
N LEU A 13 -61.67 30.01 -52.28
CA LEU A 13 -60.57 30.99 -52.47
C LEU A 13 -60.83 32.08 -51.39
N GLU A 14 -59.80 32.75 -50.87
CA GLU A 14 -59.72 34.09 -50.22
C GLU A 14 -58.72 34.06 -49.03
N GLU A 15 -57.42 34.37 -49.24
CA GLU A 15 -56.75 35.71 -49.22
C GLU A 15 -56.52 36.31 -47.80
N PRO A 16 -55.51 37.18 -47.57
CA PRO A 16 -54.19 37.33 -48.19
C PRO A 16 -53.02 37.55 -47.17
N GLU A 17 -51.83 37.73 -47.76
CA GLU A 17 -50.50 37.96 -47.19
C GLU A 17 -50.37 39.21 -46.28
N GLU A 18 -49.36 39.21 -45.37
CA GLU A 18 -48.32 40.26 -45.39
C GLU A 18 -47.13 39.97 -44.43
N THR A 19 -45.98 39.67 -45.06
CA THR A 19 -44.61 40.13 -44.78
C THR A 19 -44.01 40.04 -43.36
N LEU A 20 -42.82 39.45 -43.24
CA LEU A 20 -41.54 40.19 -43.06
C LEU A 20 -40.35 39.26 -42.75
N ARG A 21 -39.40 39.28 -43.70
CA ARG A 21 -37.93 39.17 -43.59
C ARG A 21 -37.33 38.60 -42.30
N VAL A 22 -36.65 37.45 -42.46
CA VAL A 22 -35.69 36.87 -41.51
C VAL A 22 -34.47 37.79 -41.36
N SER A 23 -34.15 38.16 -40.12
CA SER A 23 -32.84 38.71 -39.71
C SER A 23 -32.03 37.63 -38.98
N PRO A 24 -30.69 37.61 -39.09
CA PRO A 24 -29.87 36.62 -38.41
C PRO A 24 -29.71 37.00 -36.93
N ALA A 25 -30.07 36.10 -36.02
CA ALA A 25 -29.83 36.27 -34.59
C ALA A 25 -28.40 35.83 -34.25
N GLU A 26 -27.69 36.71 -33.53
CA GLU A 26 -26.34 36.57 -33.02
C GLU A 26 -26.15 35.32 -32.16
N GLU A 27 -25.01 34.65 -32.32
CA GLU A 27 -24.55 33.57 -31.43
C GLU A 27 -24.29 34.15 -30.02
N MET A 28 -25.02 33.64 -29.03
CA MET A 28 -24.73 33.88 -27.62
C MET A 28 -23.62 32.92 -27.16
N PRO A 29 -22.56 33.40 -26.46
CA PRO A 29 -21.58 32.52 -25.86
C PRO A 29 -22.21 31.77 -24.68
N ILE A 30 -22.14 30.44 -24.72
CA ILE A 30 -22.44 29.56 -23.58
C ILE A 30 -21.26 29.66 -22.60
N ASP A 31 -21.20 30.75 -21.85
CA ASP A 31 -20.37 30.83 -20.65
C ASP A 31 -21.22 30.29 -19.49
N GLY A 32 -21.21 28.96 -19.35
CA GLY A 32 -21.69 28.32 -18.14
C GLY A 32 -20.80 28.73 -16.96
N PRO A 33 -21.35 28.92 -15.75
CA PRO A 33 -20.53 29.26 -14.60
C PRO A 33 -19.44 28.18 -14.43
N PRO A 34 -18.20 28.55 -14.06
CA PRO A 34 -17.16 27.58 -13.79
C PRO A 34 -17.70 26.59 -12.75
N ALA A 35 -17.46 25.29 -12.99
CA ALA A 35 -17.79 24.24 -12.03
C ALA A 35 -17.34 24.71 -10.65
N ALA A 36 -18.31 24.90 -9.74
CA ALA A 36 -18.02 25.38 -8.40
C ALA A 36 -16.93 24.49 -7.82
N GLU A 37 -15.76 25.08 -7.54
CA GLU A 37 -14.71 24.41 -6.80
C GLU A 37 -15.36 23.89 -5.51
N GLU A 38 -15.39 22.56 -5.34
CA GLU A 38 -15.85 21.97 -4.09
C GLU A 38 -15.09 22.66 -2.95
N PRO A 39 -15.76 23.15 -1.90
CA PRO A 39 -15.10 23.90 -0.84
C PRO A 39 -13.95 23.05 -0.30
N GLU A 40 -12.72 23.58 -0.36
CA GLU A 40 -11.57 22.87 0.19
C GLU A 40 -11.90 22.50 1.64
N PRO A 41 -11.86 21.21 1.98
CA PRO A 41 -12.18 20.77 3.33
C PRO A 41 -11.25 21.49 4.30
N LEU A 42 -11.79 21.93 5.43
CA LEU A 42 -10.99 22.53 6.51
C LEU A 42 -10.06 21.45 7.08
N LEU A 43 -8.87 21.32 6.48
CA LEU A 43 -7.84 20.39 6.90
C LEU A 43 -7.15 20.94 8.14
N LEU A 44 -7.04 20.10 9.16
CA LEU A 44 -6.24 20.36 10.34
C LEU A 44 -4.75 20.12 10.01
N PRO A 45 -3.82 20.67 10.82
CA PRO A 45 -2.42 20.32 10.71
C PRO A 45 -2.23 18.80 10.76
N TRP A 46 -1.38 18.25 9.89
CA TRP A 46 -1.11 16.81 9.79
C TRP A 46 -2.22 15.94 9.18
N ASP A 47 -3.33 16.53 8.71
CA ASP A 47 -4.37 15.76 8.03
C ASP A 47 -3.90 15.19 6.68
N ARG A 48 -3.09 15.96 5.94
CA ARG A 48 -2.51 15.52 4.66
C ARG A 48 -1.46 14.45 4.90
N PHE A 49 -0.64 14.61 5.94
CA PHE A 49 0.26 13.56 6.41
C PHE A 49 -0.50 12.27 6.71
N SER A 50 -1.56 12.37 7.53
CA SER A 50 -2.39 11.24 7.97
C SER A 50 -3.12 10.52 6.83
N ALA A 51 -3.30 11.19 5.68
CA ALA A 51 -3.86 10.58 4.49
C ALA A 51 -2.93 9.51 3.87
N TRP A 52 -1.61 9.67 4.05
CA TRP A 52 -0.56 8.79 3.53
C TRP A 52 0.08 7.92 4.60
N VAL A 53 0.47 8.49 5.73
CA VAL A 53 1.27 7.85 6.79
C VAL A 53 0.60 8.14 8.13
N HIS A 54 0.40 7.11 8.95
CA HIS A 54 -0.11 7.27 10.32
C HIS A 54 0.98 7.82 11.24
N CYS A 55 2.18 7.24 11.18
CA CYS A 55 3.37 7.77 11.84
C CYS A 55 4.65 7.12 11.28
N ILE A 56 5.78 7.76 11.54
CA ILE A 56 7.12 7.22 11.37
C ILE A 56 7.63 6.79 12.73
N CYS A 57 8.13 5.56 12.84
CA CYS A 57 8.75 5.03 14.05
C CYS A 57 10.21 4.71 13.80
N VAL A 58 11.06 5.07 14.75
CA VAL A 58 12.44 4.62 14.82
C VAL A 58 12.51 3.55 15.91
N VAL A 59 12.98 2.36 15.56
CA VAL A 59 13.15 1.26 16.50
C VAL A 59 14.64 0.92 16.59
N GLY A 60 15.18 0.98 17.80
CA GLY A 60 16.55 0.59 18.09
C GLY A 60 16.63 -0.69 18.90
N PHE A 61 17.86 -1.15 19.14
CA PHE A 61 18.14 -2.25 20.05
C PHE A 61 18.87 -1.73 21.29
N ASP A 62 18.16 -1.71 22.41
CA ASP A 62 18.71 -1.44 23.73
C ASP A 62 19.21 -2.74 24.37
N LEU A 63 20.32 -2.66 25.12
CA LEU A 63 20.95 -3.85 25.71
C LEU A 63 20.16 -4.43 26.89
N GLU A 64 19.36 -3.62 27.58
CA GLU A 64 18.58 -4.02 28.75
C GLU A 64 17.14 -4.35 28.37
N LEU A 65 16.55 -3.53 27.50
CA LEU A 65 15.14 -3.63 27.10
C LEU A 65 14.91 -4.49 25.84
N GLY A 66 15.94 -4.70 25.02
CA GLY A 66 15.80 -5.30 23.70
C GLY A 66 15.31 -4.29 22.66
N GLN A 67 14.44 -4.71 21.75
CA GLN A 67 13.90 -3.81 20.72
C GLN A 67 12.97 -2.77 21.33
N ALA A 68 13.24 -1.49 21.12
CA ALA A 68 12.47 -0.38 21.68
C ALA A 68 12.20 0.72 20.65
N VAL A 69 11.02 1.33 20.71
CA VAL A 69 10.72 2.54 19.94
C VAL A 69 11.46 3.71 20.58
N GLU A 70 12.38 4.30 19.84
CA GLU A 70 13.14 5.48 20.27
C GLU A 70 12.39 6.77 19.93
N VAL A 71 11.83 6.86 18.73
CA VAL A 71 11.19 8.06 18.20
C VAL A 71 9.88 7.70 17.51
N ILE A 72 8.86 8.51 17.73
CA ILE A 72 7.60 8.51 16.98
C ILE A 72 7.40 9.92 16.43
N TYR A 73 7.22 10.03 15.11
CA TYR A 73 6.93 11.28 14.43
C TYR A 73 5.67 11.16 13.55
N PRO A 74 4.80 12.19 13.48
CA PRO A 74 4.76 13.37 14.32
C PRO A 74 4.60 13.02 15.81
N HIS A 75 5.17 13.83 16.72
CA HIS A 75 5.20 13.53 18.16
C HIS A 75 3.81 13.39 18.81
N HIS A 76 2.78 13.98 18.20
CA HIS A 76 1.39 13.86 18.67
C HIS A 76 0.69 12.57 18.19
N SER A 77 1.36 11.78 17.35
CA SER A 77 0.84 10.51 16.84
C SER A 77 0.62 9.54 18.00
N LYS A 78 -0.59 9.00 18.09
CA LYS A 78 -0.97 8.08 19.17
C LYS A 78 -0.81 6.63 18.69
N LEU A 79 -0.02 5.88 19.43
CA LEU A 79 0.08 4.42 19.36
C LEU A 79 -0.24 3.86 20.74
N SER A 80 -1.04 2.79 20.80
CA SER A 80 -1.26 2.05 22.04
C SER A 80 -0.01 1.26 22.39
N GLU A 81 0.15 0.90 23.66
CA GLU A 81 1.32 0.10 24.09
C GLU A 81 1.39 -1.23 23.34
N LYS A 82 0.25 -1.89 23.09
CA LYS A 82 0.21 -3.13 22.27
C LYS A 82 0.76 -2.89 20.85
N GLU A 83 0.36 -1.80 20.20
CA GLU A 83 0.85 -1.48 18.85
C GLU A 83 2.34 -1.13 18.86
N LYS A 84 2.83 -0.39 19.86
CA LYS A 84 4.27 -0.12 20.03
C LYS A 84 5.06 -1.41 20.20
N THR A 85 4.59 -2.32 21.04
CA THR A 85 5.20 -3.65 21.23
C THR A 85 5.23 -4.44 19.93
N SER A 86 4.11 -4.49 19.18
CA SER A 86 4.07 -5.12 17.86
C SER A 86 5.09 -4.51 16.90
N ILE A 87 5.18 -3.18 16.83
CA ILE A 87 6.14 -2.47 15.98
C ILE A 87 7.57 -2.85 16.39
N CYS A 88 7.92 -2.85 17.68
CA CYS A 88 9.27 -3.24 18.14
C CYS A 88 9.71 -4.61 17.61
N TYR A 89 8.86 -5.62 17.81
CA TYR A 89 9.23 -7.01 17.49
C TYR A 89 9.12 -7.36 16.02
N LEU A 90 8.23 -6.70 15.28
CA LEU A 90 8.07 -6.92 13.83
C LEU A 90 9.06 -6.10 13.00
N SER A 91 9.74 -5.10 13.58
CA SER A 91 10.69 -4.25 12.86
C SER A 91 12.10 -4.83 12.79
N PHE A 92 12.37 -5.96 13.45
CA PHE A 92 13.67 -6.62 13.45
C PHE A 92 13.54 -8.04 12.91
N PRO A 93 14.54 -8.53 12.15
CA PRO A 93 14.61 -9.95 11.82
C PRO A 93 14.68 -10.81 13.10
N ASP A 94 13.80 -11.80 13.22
CA ASP A 94 13.72 -12.72 14.35
C ASP A 94 14.79 -13.83 14.35
N SER A 95 15.59 -13.88 13.27
CA SER A 95 16.61 -14.89 13.01
C SER A 95 17.90 -14.22 12.57
N ASN A 96 19.04 -14.73 13.05
CA ASN A 96 20.36 -14.13 12.81
C ASN A 96 20.93 -14.42 11.41
N SER A 97 20.18 -15.09 10.53
CA SER A 97 20.64 -15.47 9.20
C SER A 97 20.55 -14.29 8.22
N GLY A 98 21.70 -13.90 7.66
CA GLY A 98 21.76 -13.22 6.36
C GLY A 98 21.40 -11.73 6.29
N CYS A 99 21.08 -11.05 7.41
CA CYS A 99 20.60 -9.67 7.38
C CYS A 99 21.70 -8.59 7.51
N LEU A 100 22.94 -8.86 7.07
CA LEU A 100 24.00 -7.84 7.08
C LEU A 100 23.74 -6.78 6.00
N GLY A 101 23.86 -5.51 6.36
CA GLY A 101 23.57 -4.37 5.48
C GLY A 101 22.17 -3.83 5.69
N ASP A 102 21.55 -3.40 4.59
CA ASP A 102 20.21 -2.81 4.60
C ASP A 102 19.19 -3.80 4.05
N THR A 103 18.07 -3.97 4.75
CA THR A 103 16.98 -4.90 4.37
C THR A 103 15.65 -4.16 4.46
N GLN A 104 14.82 -4.28 3.43
CA GLN A 104 13.46 -3.77 3.43
C GLN A 104 12.46 -4.91 3.40
N PHE A 105 11.40 -4.77 4.19
CA PHE A 105 10.32 -5.74 4.28
C PHE A 105 9.09 -5.05 4.86
N CYS A 106 7.96 -5.75 4.86
CA CYS A 106 6.73 -5.25 5.45
C CYS A 106 6.09 -6.25 6.40
N PHE A 107 5.29 -5.73 7.32
CA PHE A 107 4.44 -6.51 8.19
C PHE A 107 3.06 -5.88 8.27
N ARG A 108 2.06 -6.67 8.67
CA ARG A 108 0.67 -6.24 8.86
C ARG A 108 0.22 -6.65 10.25
N PHE A 109 -0.35 -5.73 11.01
CA PHE A 109 -0.76 -5.95 12.39
C PHE A 109 -2.10 -5.29 12.70
N ARG A 110 -2.84 -5.87 13.65
CA ARG A 110 -4.18 -5.38 14.02
C ARG A 110 -4.10 -4.02 14.71
N GLN A 111 -4.98 -3.12 14.32
CA GLN A 111 -5.21 -1.86 15.00
C GLN A 111 -5.92 -2.10 16.35
N ALA A 112 -5.63 -1.27 17.35
CA ALA A 112 -6.36 -1.29 18.61
C ALA A 112 -7.84 -0.91 18.44
N VAL A 113 -8.73 -1.65 19.09
CA VAL A 113 -10.20 -1.47 19.01
C VAL A 113 -10.60 -0.08 19.54
N GLY A 114 -11.56 0.57 18.86
CA GLY A 114 -12.17 1.83 19.32
C GLY A 114 -11.56 3.11 18.76
N ARG A 115 -10.58 3.03 17.85
CA ARG A 115 -10.07 4.21 17.13
C ARG A 115 -11.04 4.64 16.02
N LYS A 116 -11.81 5.70 16.27
CA LYS A 116 -12.51 6.44 15.22
C LYS A 116 -11.59 7.56 14.73
N SER A 117 -11.20 7.53 13.46
CA SER A 117 -10.57 8.68 12.82
C SER A 117 -11.67 9.64 12.35
N SER A 118 -11.63 10.90 12.75
CA SER A 118 -12.53 11.95 12.24
C SER A 118 -12.41 12.11 10.71
N LEU A 119 -11.21 11.84 10.17
CA LEU A 119 -10.90 11.80 8.74
C LEU A 119 -11.39 10.53 8.03
N GLY A 120 -11.87 9.51 8.75
CA GLY A 120 -12.22 8.21 8.17
C GLY A 120 -13.23 8.32 7.02
N CYS A 121 -14.34 9.04 7.24
CA CYS A 121 -15.38 9.24 6.23
C CYS A 121 -14.86 10.01 5.00
N PHE A 122 -14.02 11.03 5.22
CA PHE A 122 -13.42 11.82 4.13
C PHE A 122 -12.45 10.97 3.30
N LEU A 123 -11.59 10.20 3.95
CA LEU A 123 -10.59 9.35 3.29
C LEU A 123 -11.21 8.13 2.59
N ASP A 124 -12.32 7.59 3.11
CA ASP A 124 -13.07 6.49 2.49
C ASP A 124 -13.61 6.87 1.09
N HIS A 125 -13.93 8.16 0.87
CA HIS A 125 -14.33 8.65 -0.46
C HIS A 125 -13.22 8.47 -1.50
N PHE A 126 -11.97 8.72 -1.12
CA PHE A 126 -10.82 8.61 -2.04
C PHE A 126 -10.44 7.18 -2.37
N ASP A 127 -10.86 6.20 -1.55
CA ASP A 127 -10.63 4.78 -1.82
C ASP A 127 -11.72 4.15 -2.72
N ARG A 128 -12.79 4.90 -3.05
CA ARG A 128 -13.93 4.38 -3.82
C ARG A 128 -13.48 3.71 -5.11
N ASP A 129 -12.67 4.43 -5.87
CA ASP A 129 -12.25 4.04 -7.23
C ASP A 129 -10.95 3.23 -7.23
N ALA A 130 -10.35 2.95 -6.06
CA ALA A 130 -9.14 2.12 -5.96
C ALA A 130 -9.47 0.63 -6.23
N PRO A 131 -8.56 -0.14 -6.85
CA PRO A 131 -8.66 -1.59 -6.94
C PRO A 131 -8.85 -2.23 -5.56
N VAL A 132 -9.55 -3.36 -5.51
CA VAL A 132 -9.94 -3.99 -4.24
C VAL A 132 -8.74 -4.39 -3.37
N CYS A 133 -7.64 -4.82 -3.99
CA CYS A 133 -6.39 -5.14 -3.31
C CYS A 133 -5.67 -3.92 -2.71
N LEU A 134 -6.02 -2.71 -3.14
CA LEU A 134 -5.40 -1.45 -2.72
C LEU A 134 -6.24 -0.67 -1.71
N LYS A 135 -7.48 -1.10 -1.44
CA LYS A 135 -8.36 -0.44 -0.47
C LYS A 135 -7.82 -0.64 0.94
N ARG A 136 -7.97 0.40 1.77
CA ARG A 136 -7.61 0.33 3.18
C ARG A 136 -8.41 -0.75 3.90
N ASP A 137 -7.74 -1.44 4.81
CA ASP A 137 -8.37 -2.32 5.78
C ASP A 137 -8.48 -1.58 7.11
N GLN A 138 -9.71 -1.29 7.55
CA GLN A 138 -9.92 -0.53 8.79
C GLN A 138 -9.46 -1.27 10.05
N GLY A 139 -9.26 -2.59 9.99
CA GLY A 139 -8.80 -3.38 11.13
C GLY A 139 -7.28 -3.43 11.30
N TYR A 140 -6.50 -2.93 10.32
CA TYR A 140 -5.07 -3.22 10.24
C TYR A 140 -4.22 -2.02 9.85
N TYR A 141 -2.98 -2.04 10.31
CA TYR A 141 -1.90 -1.20 9.82
C TYR A 141 -0.87 -2.03 9.07
N TYR A 142 -0.20 -1.38 8.13
CA TYR A 142 0.97 -1.88 7.42
C TYR A 142 2.20 -1.14 7.94
N GLY A 143 3.20 -1.90 8.39
CA GLY A 143 4.52 -1.39 8.72
C GLY A 143 5.48 -1.68 7.58
N HIS A 144 6.04 -0.64 6.98
CA HIS A 144 7.10 -0.75 5.98
C HIS A 144 8.42 -0.46 6.66
N VAL A 145 9.37 -1.40 6.59
CA VAL A 145 10.59 -1.38 7.38
C VAL A 145 11.80 -1.13 6.49
N TYR A 146 12.70 -0.28 6.95
CA TYR A 146 14.09 -0.21 6.51
C TYR A 146 14.97 -0.55 7.70
N PHE A 147 15.48 -1.78 7.74
CA PHE A 147 16.37 -2.26 8.77
C PHE A 147 17.81 -2.14 8.30
N ARG A 148 18.67 -1.55 9.13
CA ARG A 148 20.11 -1.47 8.92
C ARG A 148 20.83 -2.27 9.99
N GLN A 149 21.68 -3.19 9.57
CA GLN A 149 22.63 -3.90 10.42
C GLN A 149 24.04 -3.83 9.87
N VAL A 150 24.91 -3.08 10.54
CA VAL A 150 26.31 -2.88 10.13
C VAL A 150 27.23 -3.31 11.27
N ARG A 151 28.38 -3.90 10.94
CA ARG A 151 29.41 -4.20 11.94
C ARG A 151 29.94 -2.92 12.54
N ASP A 152 29.88 -2.83 13.86
CA ASP A 152 30.43 -1.72 14.60
C ASP A 152 31.15 -2.27 15.83
N LYS A 153 32.49 -2.18 15.80
CA LYS A 153 33.36 -2.69 16.86
C LYS A 153 33.31 -1.83 18.12
N THR A 154 32.80 -0.61 18.03
CA THR A 154 32.68 0.31 19.18
C THR A 154 31.51 -0.07 20.09
N LEU A 155 30.52 -0.79 19.55
CA LEU A 155 29.35 -1.27 20.27
C LEU A 155 29.62 -2.63 20.92
N LYS A 156 29.12 -2.84 22.15
CA LYS A 156 29.31 -4.08 22.92
C LYS A 156 28.86 -5.35 22.17
N ARG A 157 27.83 -5.23 21.32
CA ARG A 157 27.27 -6.34 20.54
C ARG A 157 27.99 -6.56 19.20
N GLY A 158 28.92 -5.68 18.82
CA GLY A 158 29.67 -5.76 17.56
C GLY A 158 28.88 -5.33 16.31
N TYR A 159 27.63 -4.89 16.47
CA TYR A 159 26.75 -4.47 15.39
C TYR A 159 25.91 -3.26 15.80
N PHE A 160 25.81 -2.30 14.90
CA PHE A 160 24.75 -1.30 14.88
C PHE A 160 23.51 -1.93 14.27
N GLN A 161 22.36 -1.82 14.93
CA GLN A 161 21.07 -2.30 14.43
C GLN A 161 19.99 -1.28 14.70
N LYS A 162 19.30 -0.84 13.65
CA LYS A 162 18.24 0.16 13.75
C LYS A 162 17.26 0.02 12.59
N SER A 163 15.99 0.26 12.88
CA SER A 163 14.91 0.24 11.89
C SER A 163 14.22 1.58 11.81
N LEU A 164 14.03 2.08 10.59
CA LEU A 164 13.09 3.15 10.29
C LEU A 164 11.82 2.52 9.72
N VAL A 165 10.66 2.87 10.27
CA VAL A 165 9.39 2.19 9.97
C VAL A 165 8.33 3.23 9.62
N LEU A 166 7.72 3.08 8.44
CA LEU A 166 6.52 3.85 8.07
C LEU A 166 5.29 3.02 8.40
N ILE A 167 4.41 3.55 9.25
CA ILE A 167 3.13 2.93 9.56
C ILE A 167 2.06 3.59 8.71
N SER A 168 1.34 2.83 7.89
CA SER A 168 0.26 3.33 7.04
C SER A 168 -0.97 2.42 7.07
N LYS A 169 -2.11 2.97 6.68
CA LYS A 169 -3.32 2.20 6.35
C LYS A 169 -3.36 1.77 4.87
N LEU A 170 -2.52 2.40 4.05
CA LEU A 170 -2.44 2.14 2.62
C LEU A 170 -1.49 0.97 2.38
N PRO A 171 -1.88 -0.06 1.63
CA PRO A 171 -1.01 -1.19 1.33
C PRO A 171 0.03 -0.87 0.23
N TYR A 172 0.49 0.38 0.07
CA TYR A 172 1.34 0.79 -1.07
C TYR A 172 2.82 0.42 -0.89
N VAL A 173 3.11 -0.88 -0.88
CA VAL A 173 4.43 -1.44 -0.54
C VAL A 173 5.57 -0.85 -1.37
N THR A 174 5.45 -0.82 -2.71
CA THR A 174 6.49 -0.30 -3.60
C THR A 174 6.75 1.19 -3.38
N PHE A 175 5.68 1.96 -3.14
CA PHE A 175 5.78 3.38 -2.82
C PHE A 175 6.51 3.62 -1.49
N PHE A 176 6.08 2.96 -0.41
CA PHE A 176 6.70 3.17 0.90
C PHE A 176 8.12 2.64 0.99
N HIS A 177 8.45 1.55 0.28
CA HIS A 177 9.84 1.11 0.15
C HIS A 177 10.69 2.13 -0.59
N SER A 178 10.20 2.71 -1.69
CA SER A 178 10.89 3.79 -2.41
C SER A 178 11.08 5.03 -1.54
N LEU A 179 10.06 5.40 -0.76
CA LEU A 179 10.12 6.52 0.18
C LEU A 179 11.15 6.28 1.28
N LEU A 180 11.18 5.08 1.86
CA LEU A 180 12.17 4.69 2.87
C LEU A 180 13.61 4.70 2.34
N LYS A 181 13.84 4.34 1.07
CA LYS A 181 15.17 4.43 0.45
C LYS A 181 15.69 5.87 0.37
N LEU A 182 14.82 6.88 0.40
CA LEU A 182 15.19 8.28 0.47
C LEU A 182 15.39 8.74 1.92
N ILE A 183 14.43 8.44 2.80
CA ILE A 183 14.42 8.97 4.18
C ILE A 183 15.44 8.25 5.07
N ALA A 184 15.57 6.92 4.98
CA ALA A 184 16.36 6.15 5.93
C ALA A 184 17.87 6.47 5.91
N PRO A 185 18.56 6.54 4.75
CA PRO A 185 19.98 6.89 4.70
C PRO A 185 20.25 8.25 5.35
N GLU A 186 19.44 9.24 4.99
CA GLU A 186 19.54 10.60 5.51
C GLU A 186 19.25 10.67 7.02
N TYR A 187 18.27 9.91 7.51
CA TYR A 187 18.00 9.79 8.94
C TYR A 187 19.19 9.19 9.70
N PHE A 188 19.82 8.14 9.17
CA PHE A 188 20.96 7.52 9.86
C PHE A 188 22.17 8.46 9.97
N GLU A 189 22.27 9.47 9.10
CA GLU A 189 23.31 10.51 9.15
C GLU A 189 22.90 11.74 9.98
N LYS A 190 21.69 12.26 9.75
CA LYS A 190 21.21 13.56 10.25
C LYS A 190 20.24 13.46 11.44
N GLN A 191 19.78 12.26 11.78
CA GLN A 191 18.86 11.96 12.89
C GLN A 191 17.51 12.71 12.79
N GLU A 192 16.89 13.06 13.92
CA GLU A 192 15.50 13.57 14.00
C GLU A 192 15.16 14.79 13.13
N PRO A 193 16.03 15.82 12.94
CA PRO A 193 15.72 16.95 12.06
C PRO A 193 15.36 16.55 10.63
N CYS A 194 15.93 15.44 10.14
CA CYS A 194 15.58 14.88 8.84
C CYS A 194 14.13 14.36 8.81
N LEU A 195 13.66 13.73 9.90
CA LEU A 195 12.29 13.22 9.99
C LEU A 195 11.28 14.37 10.05
N GLU A 196 11.60 15.43 10.79
CA GLU A 196 10.78 16.63 10.83
C GLU A 196 10.63 17.25 9.43
N ALA A 197 11.74 17.44 8.70
CA ALA A 197 11.69 17.94 7.34
C ALA A 197 10.87 17.02 6.42
N ALA A 198 11.11 15.72 6.45
CA ALA A 198 10.39 14.74 5.64
C ALA A 198 8.88 14.74 5.94
N CYS A 199 8.48 14.82 7.20
CA CYS A 199 7.07 14.83 7.56
C CYS A 199 6.38 16.13 7.18
N ASN A 200 7.06 17.27 7.27
CA ASN A 200 6.56 18.55 6.75
C ASN A 200 6.39 18.52 5.23
N ASP A 201 7.28 17.86 4.50
CA ASP A 201 7.13 17.65 3.06
C ASP A 201 5.90 16.78 2.75
N ILE A 202 5.73 15.66 3.48
CA ILE A 202 4.58 14.75 3.34
C ILE A 202 3.26 15.46 3.66
N ASP A 203 3.21 16.34 4.66
CA ASP A 203 2.01 17.10 5.00
C ASP A 203 1.62 18.14 3.95
N ARG A 204 2.46 18.39 2.94
CA ARG A 204 2.14 19.26 1.81
C ARG A 204 1.63 18.48 0.59
N TRP A 205 1.62 17.16 0.66
CA TRP A 205 1.20 16.32 -0.46
C TRP A 205 -0.30 16.44 -0.76
N PRO A 206 -0.69 16.24 -2.03
CA PRO A 206 -2.09 15.99 -2.35
C PRO A 206 -2.59 14.68 -1.71
N THR A 207 -3.89 14.58 -1.44
CA THR A 207 -4.51 13.34 -0.96
C THR A 207 -4.29 12.20 -1.97
N PRO A 208 -4.02 10.96 -1.51
CA PRO A 208 -3.82 9.80 -2.40
C PRO A 208 -5.11 9.46 -3.14
N SER A 209 -5.24 9.96 -4.37
CA SER A 209 -6.42 9.79 -5.22
C SER A 209 -6.12 8.86 -6.39
N PRO A 210 -6.90 7.77 -6.57
CA PRO A 210 -6.82 6.90 -7.74
C PRO A 210 -7.00 7.67 -9.06
N GLY A 211 -6.28 7.24 -10.09
CA GLY A 211 -6.44 7.71 -11.46
C GLY A 211 -5.64 8.97 -11.83
N LYS A 212 -5.20 9.75 -10.85
CA LYS A 212 -4.41 10.98 -11.06
C LYS A 212 -2.91 10.70 -10.94
N ILE A 213 -2.11 11.41 -11.73
CA ILE A 213 -0.66 11.48 -11.54
C ILE A 213 -0.40 12.45 -10.40
N LEU A 214 0.25 11.96 -9.35
CA LEU A 214 0.59 12.69 -8.14
C LEU A 214 2.08 13.05 -8.20
N THR A 215 2.37 14.29 -7.83
CA THR A 215 3.74 14.83 -7.74
C THR A 215 4.01 15.11 -6.27
N LEU A 216 4.95 14.38 -5.69
CA LEU A 216 5.20 14.31 -4.24
C LEU A 216 6.64 14.76 -3.96
N PRO A 217 6.86 16.06 -3.66
CA PRO A 217 8.17 16.55 -3.25
C PRO A 217 8.60 15.95 -1.91
N ILE A 218 9.83 15.49 -1.81
CA ILE A 218 10.40 14.91 -0.60
C ILE A 218 11.91 15.03 -0.60
N MET A 219 12.47 15.66 0.43
CA MET A 219 13.92 15.74 0.63
C MET A 219 14.71 16.25 -0.58
N GLY A 220 14.18 17.27 -1.27
CA GLY A 220 14.81 17.85 -2.47
C GLY A 220 14.66 17.05 -3.76
N VAL A 221 13.94 15.92 -3.72
CA VAL A 221 13.59 15.09 -4.87
C VAL A 221 12.08 15.16 -5.10
N VAL A 222 11.62 14.91 -6.32
CA VAL A 222 10.18 14.84 -6.63
C VAL A 222 9.81 13.42 -7.05
N MET A 223 8.97 12.75 -6.26
CA MET A 223 8.43 11.44 -6.62
C MET A 223 7.13 11.62 -7.41
N LYS A 224 7.07 11.08 -8.63
CA LYS A 224 5.89 11.10 -9.48
C LYS A 224 5.31 9.69 -9.61
N LEU A 225 4.02 9.54 -9.33
CA LEU A 225 3.35 8.22 -9.35
C LEU A 225 1.88 8.35 -9.69
N ARG A 226 1.26 7.28 -10.17
CA ARG A 226 -0.20 7.18 -10.35
C ARG A 226 -0.73 6.02 -9.52
N ILE A 227 -1.74 6.28 -8.70
CA ILE A 227 -2.49 5.23 -8.02
C ILE A 227 -3.47 4.63 -9.04
N PRO A 228 -3.48 3.31 -9.28
CA PRO A 228 -4.37 2.72 -10.27
C PRO A 228 -5.83 2.80 -9.83
N THR A 229 -6.74 2.67 -10.80
CA THR A 229 -8.18 2.62 -10.58
C THR A 229 -8.74 1.22 -10.82
N CYS A 230 -9.90 0.91 -10.25
CA CYS A 230 -10.64 -0.31 -10.54
C CYS A 230 -11.15 -0.42 -11.98
N TYR A 231 -11.09 0.67 -12.75
CA TYR A 231 -11.45 0.73 -14.17
C TYR A 231 -10.25 0.53 -15.10
N ASP A 232 -9.01 0.51 -14.55
CA ASP A 232 -7.82 0.28 -15.35
C ASP A 232 -7.81 -1.14 -15.89
N LYS A 233 -7.47 -1.31 -17.17
CA LYS A 233 -7.31 -2.63 -17.77
C LYS A 233 -6.04 -3.30 -17.23
N PRO A 234 -6.07 -4.60 -16.87
CA PRO A 234 -4.89 -5.33 -16.44
C PRO A 234 -3.72 -5.16 -17.43
N GLY A 235 -2.52 -4.88 -16.91
CA GLY A 235 -1.31 -4.65 -17.72
C GLY A 235 -1.18 -3.26 -18.34
N THR A 236 -2.14 -2.35 -18.13
CA THR A 236 -2.10 -0.98 -18.66
C THR A 236 -1.55 -0.02 -17.62
N SER A 237 -0.25 -0.07 -17.36
CA SER A 237 0.41 0.97 -16.55
C SER A 237 0.61 2.19 -17.44
N GLN A 238 -0.15 3.27 -17.21
CA GLN A 238 0.21 4.55 -17.79
C GLN A 238 1.56 4.97 -17.22
N LEU A 239 2.62 4.73 -17.98
CA LEU A 239 3.96 5.18 -17.62
C LEU A 239 3.92 6.70 -17.51
N VAL A 240 4.25 7.22 -16.32
CA VAL A 240 4.42 8.65 -16.12
C VAL A 240 5.64 9.07 -16.95
N GLN A 241 5.42 9.60 -18.14
CA GLN A 241 6.51 10.13 -18.96
C GLN A 241 7.00 11.43 -18.31
N SER A 242 8.32 11.54 -18.09
CA SER A 242 8.93 12.79 -17.69
C SER A 242 8.87 13.77 -18.87
N ALA A 243 8.28 14.94 -18.67
CA ALA A 243 8.36 16.01 -19.66
C ALA A 243 9.83 16.48 -19.79
N PRO A 244 10.36 16.70 -21.00
CA PRO A 244 11.71 17.22 -21.18
C PRO A 244 11.71 18.71 -20.79
N GLY A 245 12.15 19.02 -19.57
CA GLY A 245 12.20 20.39 -19.04
C GLY A 245 12.29 20.51 -17.51
N ASP A 246 12.12 19.43 -16.75
CA ASP A 246 12.26 19.49 -15.29
C ASP A 246 13.73 19.60 -14.87
N SER A 247 14.10 20.74 -14.27
CA SER A 247 15.42 20.99 -13.65
C SER A 247 15.62 20.20 -12.34
N LEU A 248 14.58 19.53 -11.84
CA LEU A 248 14.58 18.79 -10.58
C LEU A 248 14.81 17.30 -10.79
N VAL A 249 15.54 16.66 -9.87
CA VAL A 249 15.67 15.20 -9.83
C VAL A 249 14.30 14.59 -9.55
N SER A 250 13.74 13.87 -10.55
CA SER A 250 12.43 13.23 -10.43
C SER A 250 12.54 11.71 -10.42
N ILE A 251 11.88 11.05 -9.46
CA ILE A 251 11.74 9.59 -9.42
C ILE A 251 10.34 9.26 -9.92
N VAL A 252 10.24 8.51 -11.02
CA VAL A 252 8.97 7.99 -11.50
C VAL A 252 8.75 6.59 -10.96
N LEU A 253 7.64 6.38 -10.24
CA LEU A 253 7.21 5.06 -9.84
C LEU A 253 6.16 4.52 -10.82
N PRO A 254 6.42 3.39 -11.48
CA PRO A 254 5.49 2.80 -12.44
C PRO A 254 4.20 2.28 -11.76
N THR A 255 4.29 1.91 -10.48
CA THR A 255 3.17 1.42 -9.68
C THR A 255 3.46 1.58 -8.18
N VAL A 256 2.40 1.55 -7.37
CA VAL A 256 2.45 1.71 -5.91
C VAL A 256 2.52 0.38 -5.15
N HIS A 257 2.22 -0.74 -5.81
CA HIS A 257 2.02 -2.06 -5.18
C HIS A 257 2.49 -3.23 -6.08
N GLU A 258 3.50 -3.06 -6.95
CA GLU A 258 4.00 -4.25 -7.67
C GLU A 258 4.67 -5.21 -6.69
N VAL A 259 4.25 -6.47 -6.79
CA VAL A 259 4.99 -7.60 -6.27
C VAL A 259 5.52 -8.36 -7.48
N ASP A 260 6.83 -8.63 -7.52
CA ASP A 260 7.46 -9.41 -8.58
C ASP A 260 7.06 -10.88 -8.44
N LEU A 261 5.88 -11.22 -8.99
CA LEU A 261 5.31 -12.57 -8.91
C LEU A 261 6.26 -13.63 -9.47
N PHE A 262 6.99 -13.30 -10.54
CA PHE A 262 7.93 -14.23 -11.16
C PHE A 262 9.06 -14.56 -10.20
N ARG A 263 9.71 -13.54 -9.64
CA ARG A 263 10.79 -13.73 -8.66
C ARG A 263 10.30 -14.49 -7.43
N CYS A 264 9.13 -14.15 -6.89
CA CYS A 264 8.58 -14.79 -5.70
C CYS A 264 8.18 -16.25 -5.93
N PHE A 265 7.60 -16.58 -7.10
CA PHE A 265 7.13 -17.93 -7.41
C PHE A 265 8.13 -18.81 -8.14
N TYR A 266 9.23 -18.25 -8.66
CA TYR A 266 10.28 -19.04 -9.32
C TYR A 266 10.73 -20.26 -8.50
N PRO A 267 10.97 -20.17 -7.17
CA PRO A 267 11.37 -21.33 -6.35
C PRO A 267 10.28 -22.41 -6.22
N VAL A 268 9.01 -22.06 -6.45
CA VAL A 268 7.84 -22.93 -6.28
C VAL A 268 7.04 -23.06 -7.57
N PHE A 269 7.68 -22.83 -8.72
CA PHE A 269 7.01 -22.67 -10.01
C PHE A 269 6.10 -23.86 -10.36
N PHE A 270 6.55 -25.10 -10.10
CA PHE A 270 5.77 -26.31 -10.36
C PHE A 270 4.53 -26.47 -9.46
N HIS A 271 4.40 -25.67 -8.40
CA HIS A 271 3.28 -25.69 -7.47
C HIS A 271 2.33 -24.49 -7.63
N ILE A 272 2.57 -23.61 -8.60
CA ILE A 272 1.85 -22.33 -8.72
C ILE A 272 0.33 -22.50 -8.83
N GLN A 273 -0.13 -23.51 -9.59
CA GLN A 273 -1.56 -23.82 -9.73
C GLN A 273 -2.18 -24.21 -8.38
N MET A 274 -1.55 -25.13 -7.66
CA MET A 274 -1.99 -25.56 -6.34
C MET A 274 -1.98 -24.38 -5.36
N LEU A 275 -0.93 -23.56 -5.35
CA LEU A 275 -0.86 -22.39 -4.47
C LEU A 275 -1.97 -21.38 -4.75
N TRP A 276 -2.27 -21.13 -6.02
CA TRP A 276 -3.40 -20.28 -6.41
C TRP A 276 -4.75 -20.84 -5.93
N GLU A 277 -4.96 -22.15 -6.04
CA GLU A 277 -6.16 -22.82 -5.51
C GLU A 277 -6.26 -22.70 -3.97
N LEU A 278 -5.17 -22.93 -3.25
CA LEU A 278 -5.12 -22.79 -1.79
C LEU A 278 -5.45 -21.36 -1.35
N VAL A 279 -4.90 -20.36 -2.04
CA VAL A 279 -5.19 -18.94 -1.75
C VAL A 279 -6.66 -18.62 -2.04
N LEU A 280 -7.22 -19.09 -3.16
CA LEU A 280 -8.63 -18.88 -3.48
C LEU A 280 -9.58 -19.49 -2.45
N LEU A 281 -9.23 -20.65 -1.92
CA LEU A 281 -10.03 -21.37 -0.93
C LEU A 281 -9.80 -20.85 0.51
N GLY A 282 -8.83 -19.96 0.71
CA GLY A 282 -8.47 -19.46 2.04
C GLY A 282 -7.86 -20.54 2.92
N GLU A 283 -7.12 -21.49 2.35
CA GLU A 283 -6.48 -22.56 3.12
C GLU A 283 -5.35 -22.02 4.01
N ALA A 284 -5.12 -22.70 5.13
CA ALA A 284 -4.06 -22.35 6.07
C ALA A 284 -2.67 -22.66 5.47
N LEU A 285 -1.84 -21.63 5.28
CA LEU A 285 -0.58 -21.74 4.55
C LEU A 285 0.57 -21.03 5.28
N VAL A 286 1.69 -21.74 5.47
CA VAL A 286 2.91 -21.16 6.05
C VAL A 286 3.98 -21.01 4.97
N VAL A 287 4.51 -19.79 4.84
CA VAL A 287 5.68 -19.47 4.01
C VAL A 287 6.91 -19.37 4.90
N MET A 288 7.79 -20.36 4.82
CA MET A 288 9.11 -20.31 5.46
C MET A 288 10.12 -19.74 4.47
N ALA A 289 10.74 -18.61 4.80
CA ALA A 289 11.70 -17.91 3.95
C ALA A 289 13.01 -17.63 4.71
N PRO A 290 14.14 -17.39 4.03
CA PRO A 290 15.43 -17.20 4.70
C PRO A 290 15.61 -15.76 5.22
N SER A 291 14.77 -14.81 4.77
CA SER A 291 14.81 -13.40 5.16
C SER A 291 13.39 -12.80 5.31
N PRO A 292 13.19 -11.75 6.12
CA PRO A 292 11.90 -11.07 6.24
C PRO A 292 11.43 -10.44 4.92
N ALA A 293 12.39 -10.02 4.08
CA ALA A 293 12.13 -9.51 2.74
C ALA A 293 11.42 -10.58 1.89
N GLU A 294 12.06 -11.73 1.71
CA GLU A 294 11.50 -12.84 0.91
C GLU A 294 10.20 -13.38 1.50
N SER A 295 10.09 -13.44 2.83
CA SER A 295 8.84 -13.79 3.52
C SER A 295 7.71 -12.85 3.11
N SER A 296 7.91 -11.54 3.32
CA SER A 296 6.87 -10.55 3.11
C SER A 296 6.49 -10.40 1.63
N GLU A 297 7.48 -10.42 0.73
CA GLU A 297 7.24 -10.39 -0.71
C GLU A 297 6.46 -11.62 -1.19
N THR A 298 6.82 -12.83 -0.74
CA THR A 298 6.13 -14.06 -1.16
C THR A 298 4.69 -14.11 -0.66
N VAL A 299 4.43 -13.73 0.59
CA VAL A 299 3.05 -13.69 1.12
C VAL A 299 2.21 -12.67 0.35
N LEU A 300 2.76 -11.49 0.07
CA LEU A 300 2.06 -10.49 -0.74
C LEU A 300 1.84 -10.98 -2.18
N ALA A 301 2.77 -11.74 -2.75
CA ALA A 301 2.63 -12.35 -4.08
C ALA A 301 1.47 -13.35 -4.10
N LEU A 302 1.38 -14.21 -3.09
CA LEU A 302 0.27 -15.16 -2.90
C LEU A 302 -1.06 -14.43 -2.81
N VAL A 303 -1.17 -13.43 -1.95
CA VAL A 303 -2.41 -12.63 -1.81
C VAL A 303 -2.77 -11.91 -3.12
N SER A 304 -1.78 -11.46 -3.88
CA SER A 304 -1.99 -10.72 -5.13
C SER A 304 -2.30 -11.61 -6.33
N CYS A 305 -1.99 -12.91 -6.28
CA CYS A 305 -2.14 -13.81 -7.44
C CYS A 305 -3.59 -14.11 -7.80
N ILE A 306 -4.53 -13.83 -6.89
CA ILE A 306 -5.98 -13.95 -7.12
C ILE A 306 -6.63 -12.63 -7.56
N SER A 307 -5.85 -11.57 -7.76
CA SER A 307 -6.35 -10.30 -8.32
C SER A 307 -7.12 -10.57 -9.63
N PRO A 308 -8.29 -9.93 -9.86
CA PRO A 308 -8.85 -8.78 -9.13
C PRO A 308 -9.71 -9.13 -7.90
N LEU A 309 -9.75 -10.40 -7.47
CA LEU A 309 -10.54 -10.81 -6.30
C LEU A 309 -9.92 -10.27 -5.01
N ARG A 310 -10.79 -10.03 -4.01
CA ARG A 310 -10.35 -9.72 -2.65
C ARG A 310 -9.94 -11.01 -1.96
N TYR A 311 -8.73 -11.05 -1.41
CA TYR A 311 -8.39 -12.04 -0.40
C TYR A 311 -9.09 -11.68 0.91
N CYS A 312 -10.00 -12.55 1.37
CA CYS A 312 -10.89 -12.29 2.51
C CYS A 312 -10.39 -12.86 3.84
N SER A 313 -9.41 -13.77 3.79
CA SER A 313 -8.81 -14.37 4.98
C SER A 313 -7.67 -13.52 5.53
N ASP A 314 -7.16 -13.84 6.72
CA ASP A 314 -6.05 -13.07 7.28
C ASP A 314 -4.73 -13.41 6.58
N PHE A 315 -3.76 -12.51 6.62
CA PHE A 315 -2.40 -12.76 6.17
C PHE A 315 -1.41 -11.91 6.97
N ARG A 316 -0.24 -12.49 7.22
CA ARG A 316 0.88 -11.85 7.91
C ARG A 316 2.11 -11.95 7.01
N PRO A 317 2.48 -10.88 6.29
CA PRO A 317 3.66 -10.89 5.42
C PRO A 317 4.94 -11.27 6.17
N TYR A 318 5.03 -10.82 7.42
CA TYR A 318 6.07 -11.21 8.34
C TYR A 318 5.48 -11.43 9.73
N PHE A 319 5.75 -12.59 10.31
CA PHE A 319 5.23 -13.04 11.59
C PHE A 319 6.35 -13.64 12.43
N THR A 320 6.39 -13.27 13.71
CA THR A 320 7.47 -13.67 14.63
C THR A 320 6.90 -14.36 15.86
N ILE A 321 7.77 -15.03 16.61
CA ILE A 321 7.40 -15.69 17.88
C ILE A 321 6.92 -14.70 18.96
N HIS A 322 7.21 -13.41 18.78
CA HIS A 322 6.86 -12.33 19.70
C HIS A 322 5.58 -11.61 19.30
N ASP A 323 4.90 -12.03 18.22
CA ASP A 323 3.63 -11.46 17.83
C ASP A 323 2.58 -11.68 18.94
N SER A 324 1.77 -10.66 19.20
CA SER A 324 0.72 -10.71 20.21
C SER A 324 -0.32 -11.81 19.96
N GLU A 325 -0.48 -12.23 18.70
CA GLU A 325 -1.40 -13.27 18.25
C GLU A 325 -0.70 -14.63 18.07
N PHE A 326 0.56 -14.76 18.51
CA PHE A 326 1.31 -16.02 18.43
C PHE A 326 0.54 -17.22 18.97
N LYS A 327 -0.08 -17.09 20.16
CA LYS A 327 -0.86 -18.18 20.77
C LYS A 327 -2.11 -18.55 19.97
N GLU A 328 -2.73 -17.58 19.32
CA GLU A 328 -3.93 -17.78 18.49
C GLU A 328 -3.60 -18.62 17.27
N TYR A 329 -2.52 -18.27 16.56
CA TYR A 329 -2.13 -19.00 15.34
C TYR A 329 -1.38 -20.31 15.60
N THR A 330 -0.84 -20.55 16.79
CA THR A 330 -0.05 -21.75 17.09
C THR A 330 -0.76 -22.79 17.95
N THR A 331 -2.03 -22.54 18.31
CA THR A 331 -2.82 -23.49 19.10
C THR A 331 -3.04 -24.81 18.36
N ARG A 332 -2.97 -25.93 19.08
CA ARG A 332 -3.24 -27.29 18.55
C ARG A 332 -4.64 -27.81 18.88
N THR A 333 -5.42 -27.03 19.63
CA THR A 333 -6.74 -27.45 20.10
C THR A 333 -7.84 -27.23 19.07
N GLN A 334 -7.56 -26.46 18.02
CA GLN A 334 -8.50 -26.09 16.97
C GLN A 334 -7.89 -26.39 15.60
N ALA A 335 -8.74 -26.46 14.57
CA ALA A 335 -8.27 -26.51 13.20
C ALA A 335 -7.43 -25.24 12.90
N PRO A 336 -6.40 -25.34 12.06
CA PRO A 336 -5.63 -24.17 11.63
C PRO A 336 -6.56 -23.08 11.10
N PRO A 337 -6.41 -21.82 11.56
CA PRO A 337 -7.22 -20.72 11.05
C PRO A 337 -6.91 -20.46 9.59
N SER A 338 -7.90 -19.91 8.88
CA SER A 338 -7.74 -19.45 7.49
C SER A 338 -6.80 -18.23 7.46
N VAL A 339 -5.50 -18.49 7.26
CA VAL A 339 -4.46 -17.46 7.26
C VAL A 339 -3.23 -17.88 6.46
N ILE A 340 -2.57 -16.90 5.83
CA ILE A 340 -1.22 -17.07 5.26
C ILE A 340 -0.20 -16.42 6.20
N LEU A 341 0.79 -17.19 6.68
CA LEU A 341 1.84 -16.71 7.59
C LEU A 341 3.20 -16.75 6.93
N GLY A 342 3.88 -15.61 6.82
CA GLY A 342 5.28 -15.52 6.45
C GLY A 342 6.20 -15.54 7.67
N VAL A 343 7.13 -16.48 7.73
CA VAL A 343 8.03 -16.69 8.87
C VAL A 343 9.46 -16.93 8.41
N THR A 344 10.42 -16.51 9.24
CA THR A 344 11.85 -16.76 9.01
C THR A 344 12.46 -17.75 10.01
N ASN A 345 11.92 -17.80 11.23
CA ASN A 345 12.48 -18.66 12.27
C ASN A 345 12.18 -20.15 12.04
N PRO A 346 13.20 -21.02 11.95
CA PRO A 346 13.03 -22.46 11.81
C PRO A 346 12.18 -23.10 12.92
N PHE A 347 12.07 -22.47 14.09
CA PHE A 347 11.17 -22.88 15.16
C PHE A 347 9.73 -23.13 14.67
N PHE A 348 9.26 -22.33 13.70
CA PHE A 348 7.92 -22.49 13.12
C PHE A 348 7.75 -23.83 12.38
N ALA A 349 8.80 -24.44 11.82
CA ALA A 349 8.70 -25.75 11.19
C ALA A 349 8.21 -26.81 12.17
N LYS A 350 8.64 -26.76 13.43
CA LYS A 350 8.22 -27.69 14.48
C LYS A 350 6.89 -27.29 15.10
N THR A 351 6.68 -26.00 15.32
CA THR A 351 5.47 -25.49 15.95
C THR A 351 4.24 -25.70 15.08
N LEU A 352 4.36 -25.43 13.78
CA LEU A 352 3.28 -25.51 12.79
C LEU A 352 3.32 -26.79 11.95
N GLN A 353 4.09 -27.82 12.35
CA GLN A 353 4.20 -29.09 11.61
C GLN A 353 2.87 -29.83 11.35
N HIS A 354 1.82 -29.46 12.08
CA HIS A 354 0.48 -30.03 12.00
C HIS A 354 -0.40 -29.29 10.98
N TRP A 355 0.07 -28.18 10.42
CA TRP A 355 -0.64 -27.42 9.40
C TRP A 355 -0.60 -28.15 8.05
N PRO A 356 -1.67 -28.03 7.24
CA PRO A 356 -1.80 -28.80 6.01
C PRO A 356 -0.80 -28.36 4.92
N HIS A 357 -0.44 -27.07 4.89
CA HIS A 357 0.38 -26.51 3.82
C HIS A 357 1.54 -25.67 4.36
N ILE A 358 2.77 -26.09 4.03
CA ILE A 358 4.00 -25.38 4.37
C ILE A 358 4.86 -25.31 3.11
N ILE A 359 5.15 -24.10 2.66
CA ILE A 359 6.11 -23.84 1.59
C ILE A 359 7.44 -23.38 2.17
N ARG A 360 8.54 -23.84 1.58
CA ARG A 360 9.90 -23.41 1.93
C ARG A 360 10.49 -22.73 0.71
N ILE A 361 10.80 -21.46 0.86
CA ILE A 361 11.41 -20.63 -0.17
C ILE A 361 12.90 -20.55 0.11
N GLY A 362 13.73 -20.79 -0.92
CA GLY A 362 15.17 -20.75 -0.83
C GLY A 362 15.81 -21.87 0.01
N ASP A 363 17.14 -21.90 0.00
CA ASP A 363 17.91 -22.82 0.85
C ASP A 363 17.98 -22.27 2.28
N MET A 364 17.01 -22.65 3.11
CA MET A 364 17.16 -22.50 4.56
C MET A 364 18.33 -23.39 4.98
N LYS A 365 19.53 -22.81 5.16
CA LYS A 365 20.66 -23.53 5.73
C LYS A 365 20.22 -24.09 7.08
N GLN A 366 19.95 -25.39 7.13
CA GLN A 366 19.72 -26.08 8.39
C GLN A 366 21.03 -25.96 9.17
N THR A 367 21.01 -25.15 10.24
CA THR A 367 22.05 -25.19 11.25
C THR A 367 21.93 -26.56 11.92
N GLY A 368 22.72 -27.51 11.43
CA GLY A 368 22.97 -28.80 12.09
C GLY A 368 23.81 -28.65 13.33
#